data_AF-A0A838EWY3-F1
#
_entry.id   AF-A0A838EWY3-F1
#
_cell.length_a   1.000
_cell.length_b   1.000
_cell.length_c   1.000
_cell.angle_alpha   90.00
_cell.angle_beta   90.00
_cell.angle_gamma   90.00
#
_symmetry.space_group_name_H-M   'P 1'
#
loop_
_entity.id
_entity.type
_entity.pdbx_description
1 polymer ?
#
loop_
_entity_poly.entity_id
_entity_poly.type
_entity_poly.pdbx_seq_one_letter_code
_entity_poly.pdbx_strand_id
1 'polypeptide(L)'
;MKTTILATLLLSSTAFATNISFTYFGNEGGRQSYYACSYAEDQTISYLELLGATNIDVTCYGGISNGWSMQPVSVRASYNLPVVTGSIVETVTIEGDTFNPACGLNVRILKEVLKTFSNIEVLKKSDACAFAHSNYYYKLNIAR
;
A
#
# COMPACT_ATOMS: atom_id res chain seq x y z
N MET A 1 18.83 46.98 30.07
CA MET A 1 17.63 46.20 29.72
C MET A 1 18.04 45.22 28.63
N LYS A 2 18.03 43.91 28.91
CA LYS A 2 18.41 42.85 27.96
C LYS A 2 17.14 42.29 27.32
N THR A 3 16.93 42.56 26.04
CA THR A 3 15.88 41.96 25.23
C THR A 3 16.37 40.63 24.68
N THR A 4 15.82 39.54 25.21
CA THR A 4 16.03 38.19 24.69
C THR A 4 15.12 38.01 23.49
N ILE A 5 15.71 37.94 22.28
CA ILE A 5 14.98 37.62 21.05
C ILE A 5 14.78 36.11 21.02
N LEU A 6 13.53 35.66 21.24
CA LEU A 6 13.14 34.27 21.11
C LEU A 6 12.82 34.00 19.63
N ALA A 7 13.77 33.43 18.90
CA ALA A 7 13.56 33.01 17.52
C ALA A 7 12.75 31.71 17.51
N THR A 8 11.44 31.80 17.24
CA THR A 8 10.57 30.64 17.04
C THR A 8 10.82 30.10 15.63
N LEU A 9 11.59 29.01 15.53
CA LEU A 9 11.82 28.29 14.29
C LEU A 9 10.53 27.51 13.93
N LEU A 10 9.70 28.08 13.07
CA LEU A 10 8.58 27.36 12.46
C LEU A 10 9.16 26.36 11.44
N LEU A 11 9.39 25.12 11.89
CA LEU A 11 9.59 23.97 11.00
C LEU A 11 8.24 23.68 10.32
N SER A 12 7.98 24.35 9.20
CA SER A 12 6.92 23.95 8.28
C SER A 12 7.32 22.61 7.68
N SER A 13 6.84 21.51 8.26
CA SER A 13 6.92 20.19 7.67
C SER A 13 6.06 20.17 6.41
N THR A 14 6.69 20.44 5.27
CA THR A 14 6.10 20.14 3.98
C THR A 14 5.92 18.62 3.92
N ALA A 15 4.68 18.14 4.07
CA ALA A 15 4.35 16.76 3.79
C ALA A 15 4.62 16.53 2.30
N PHE A 16 5.75 15.92 1.97
CA PHE A 16 6.09 15.59 0.59
C PHE A 16 5.19 14.45 0.13
N ALA A 17 4.45 14.67 -0.95
CA ALA A 17 3.65 13.64 -1.59
C ALA A 17 4.56 12.50 -2.06
N THR A 18 4.28 11.30 -1.57
CA THR A 18 4.92 10.04 -1.94
C THR A 18 4.11 9.38 -3.04
N ASN A 19 4.79 8.71 -3.98
CA ASN A 19 4.14 8.10 -5.14
C ASN A 19 4.55 6.64 -5.30
N ILE A 20 3.60 5.80 -5.66
CA ILE A 20 3.84 4.44 -6.17
C ILE A 20 3.16 4.26 -7.52
N SER A 21 3.76 3.46 -8.38
CA SER A 21 3.18 3.09 -9.67
C SER A 21 3.61 1.69 -10.03
N PHE A 22 2.67 0.83 -10.40
CA PHE A 22 2.99 -0.51 -10.89
C PHE A 22 1.94 -1.04 -11.86
N THR A 23 2.36 -2.04 -12.63
CA THR A 23 1.46 -2.84 -13.47
C THR A 23 1.51 -4.29 -13.02
N TYR A 24 0.34 -4.89 -12.87
CA TYR A 24 0.14 -6.28 -12.53
C TYR A 24 -0.46 -7.03 -13.72
N PHE A 25 0.29 -8.02 -14.21
CA PHE A 25 -0.02 -8.75 -15.44
C PHE A 25 -0.85 -10.03 -15.24
N GLY A 26 -1.09 -10.43 -13.99
CA GLY A 26 -1.91 -11.62 -13.72
C GLY A 26 -1.19 -12.96 -13.77
N ASN A 27 0.12 -13.02 -14.01
CA ASN A 27 0.81 -14.30 -14.20
C ASN A 27 1.06 -15.01 -12.85
N GLU A 28 0.23 -16.00 -12.53
CA GLU A 28 0.24 -16.76 -11.28
C GLU A 28 0.19 -18.26 -11.58
N GLY A 29 1.28 -18.98 -11.29
CA GLY A 29 1.34 -20.44 -11.43
C GLY A 29 1.09 -20.95 -12.86
N GLY A 30 1.46 -20.14 -13.86
CA GLY A 30 1.22 -20.46 -15.27
C GLY A 30 -0.22 -20.21 -15.75
N ARG A 31 -1.07 -19.60 -14.92
CA ARG A 31 -2.41 -19.13 -15.29
C ARG A 31 -2.44 -17.61 -15.23
N GLN A 32 -3.37 -17.03 -15.98
CA GLN A 32 -3.59 -15.59 -15.97
C GLN A 32 -4.82 -15.24 -15.15
N SER A 33 -4.60 -14.45 -14.11
CA SER A 33 -5.63 -13.88 -13.24
C SER A 33 -5.89 -12.44 -13.61
N TYR A 34 -7.15 -12.06 -13.65
CA TYR A 34 -7.57 -10.72 -14.03
C TYR A 34 -8.45 -10.13 -12.93
N TYR A 35 -8.26 -8.85 -12.66
CA TYR A 35 -8.95 -8.14 -11.59
C TYR A 35 -9.61 -6.88 -12.15
N ALA A 36 -10.73 -6.48 -11.54
CA ALA A 36 -11.34 -5.19 -11.83
C ALA A 36 -10.43 -4.07 -11.31
N CYS A 37 -10.39 -2.93 -12.03
CA CYS A 37 -9.60 -1.79 -11.58
C CYS A 37 -10.06 -1.26 -10.23
N SER A 38 -11.38 -1.17 -10.03
CA SER A 38 -11.98 -0.71 -8.78
C SER A 38 -11.51 -1.55 -7.58
N TYR A 39 -11.40 -2.87 -7.76
CA TYR A 39 -10.86 -3.74 -6.72
C TYR A 39 -9.40 -3.38 -6.37
N ALA A 40 -8.56 -3.14 -7.38
CA ALA A 40 -7.17 -2.76 -7.14
C ALA A 40 -7.02 -1.38 -6.49
N GLU A 41 -7.89 -0.42 -6.84
CA GLU A 41 -7.97 0.89 -6.19
C GLU A 41 -8.35 0.74 -4.72
N ASP A 42 -9.46 0.05 -4.44
CA ASP A 42 -9.99 -0.16 -3.10
C ASP A 42 -8.96 -0.85 -2.18
N GLN A 43 -8.29 -1.88 -2.67
CA GLN A 43 -7.24 -2.57 -1.90
C GLN A 43 -6.02 -1.68 -1.65
N THR A 44 -5.63 -0.86 -2.63
CA THR A 44 -4.50 0.07 -2.47
C THR A 44 -4.82 1.13 -1.44
N ILE A 45 -6.02 1.71 -1.49
CA ILE A 45 -6.50 2.69 -0.50
C ILE A 45 -6.52 2.06 0.89
N SER A 46 -7.15 0.89 1.03
CA SER A 46 -7.27 0.18 2.31
C SER A 46 -5.92 -0.08 2.97
N TYR A 47 -4.91 -0.55 2.23
CA TYR A 47 -3.57 -0.73 2.79
C TYR A 47 -2.89 0.58 3.14
N LEU A 48 -3.02 1.62 2.31
CA LEU A 48 -2.42 2.92 2.60
C LEU A 48 -3.02 3.53 3.89
N GLU A 49 -4.34 3.47 4.05
CA GLU A 49 -5.03 3.92 5.27
C GLU A 49 -4.62 3.11 6.50
N LEU A 50 -4.56 1.78 6.37
CA LEU A 50 -4.11 0.90 7.45
C LEU A 50 -2.71 1.27 7.95
N LEU A 51 -1.83 1.66 7.04
CA LEU A 51 -0.46 2.06 7.34
C LEU A 51 -0.33 3.53 7.77
N GLY A 52 -1.44 4.26 7.85
CA GLY A 52 -1.52 5.63 8.35
C GLY A 52 -1.21 6.71 7.30
N ALA A 53 -1.22 6.38 6.00
CA ALA A 53 -1.13 7.41 4.98
C ALA A 53 -2.36 8.33 4.98
N THR A 54 -2.16 9.56 4.51
CA THR A 54 -3.21 10.58 4.40
C THR A 54 -3.17 11.24 3.01
N ASN A 55 -4.21 11.99 2.64
CA ASN A 55 -4.32 12.62 1.32
C ASN A 55 -4.07 11.63 0.17
N ILE A 56 -4.74 10.47 0.26
CA ILE A 56 -4.59 9.36 -0.67
C ILE A 56 -5.39 9.65 -1.94
N ASP A 57 -4.70 9.66 -3.07
CA ASP A 57 -5.28 9.67 -4.41
C ASP A 57 -4.80 8.44 -5.16
N VAL A 58 -5.72 7.58 -5.60
CA VAL A 58 -5.40 6.34 -6.32
C VAL A 58 -6.16 6.34 -7.64
N THR A 59 -5.43 6.07 -8.72
CA THR A 59 -6.00 5.89 -10.05
C THR A 59 -5.56 4.57 -10.64
N CYS A 60 -6.49 3.88 -11.27
CA CYS A 60 -6.27 2.62 -11.94
C CYS A 60 -6.69 2.64 -13.40
N TYR A 61 -5.93 1.94 -14.23
CA TYR A 61 -6.21 1.72 -15.65
C TYR A 61 -6.17 0.23 -16.00
N GLY A 62 -6.94 -0.16 -17.01
CA GLY A 62 -7.02 -1.54 -17.50
C GLY A 62 -7.99 -2.40 -16.71
N GLY A 63 -7.55 -3.62 -16.35
CA GLY A 63 -8.39 -4.60 -15.63
C GLY A 63 -9.51 -5.19 -16.48
N ILE A 64 -10.46 -5.84 -15.80
CA ILE A 64 -11.71 -6.30 -16.42
C ILE A 64 -12.74 -5.18 -16.38
N SER A 65 -13.28 -4.81 -17.55
CA SER A 65 -14.45 -3.94 -17.70
C SER A 65 -15.61 -4.73 -18.30
N ASN A 66 -16.85 -4.27 -18.05
CA ASN A 66 -18.12 -4.87 -18.50
C ASN A 66 -18.25 -4.88 -20.03
N GLY A 67 -17.42 -5.64 -20.74
CA GLY A 67 -17.51 -5.78 -22.19
C GLY A 67 -16.23 -6.12 -22.95
N TRP A 68 -15.59 -7.27 -22.67
CA TRP A 68 -14.73 -8.02 -23.62
C TRP A 68 -13.22 -7.77 -23.65
N SER A 69 -12.67 -6.69 -23.07
CA SER A 69 -11.21 -6.51 -22.99
C SER A 69 -10.68 -6.82 -21.59
N MET A 70 -9.81 -7.83 -21.49
CA MET A 70 -9.04 -8.11 -20.27
C MET A 70 -7.65 -7.51 -20.45
N GLN A 71 -7.31 -6.52 -19.62
CA GLN A 71 -5.99 -5.88 -19.64
C GLN A 71 -5.31 -6.05 -18.28
N PRO A 72 -3.95 -5.99 -18.24
CA PRO A 72 -3.23 -5.81 -17.00
C PRO A 72 -3.79 -4.63 -16.20
N VAL A 73 -3.72 -4.74 -14.88
CA VAL A 73 -4.11 -3.66 -13.98
C VAL A 73 -2.91 -2.77 -13.76
N SER A 74 -3.05 -1.47 -14.00
CA SER A 74 -2.02 -0.47 -13.70
C SER A 74 -2.52 0.50 -12.65
N VAL A 75 -1.85 0.54 -11.50
CA VAL A 75 -2.21 1.40 -10.37
C VAL A 75 -1.16 2.50 -10.22
N ARG A 76 -1.63 3.72 -9.96
CA ARG A 76 -0.83 4.85 -9.52
C ARG A 76 -1.45 5.42 -8.26
N ALA A 77 -0.65 5.67 -7.24
CA ALA A 77 -1.11 6.29 -6.01
C ALA A 77 -0.17 7.41 -5.59
N SER A 78 -0.76 8.51 -5.12
CA SER A 78 -0.10 9.65 -4.47
C SER A 78 -0.67 9.80 -3.07
N TYR A 79 0.18 9.96 -2.06
CA TYR A 79 -0.24 10.08 -0.66
C TYR A 79 0.83 10.73 0.21
N ASN A 80 0.43 11.20 1.38
CA ASN A 80 1.35 11.69 2.41
C ASN A 80 1.65 10.57 3.41
N LEU A 81 2.93 10.38 3.72
CA LEU A 81 3.36 9.48 4.77
C LEU A 81 2.92 9.98 6.15
N PRO A 82 2.66 9.07 7.11
CA PRO A 82 2.37 9.45 8.49
C PRO A 82 3.55 10.21 9.11
N VAL A 83 3.23 11.20 9.96
CA VAL A 83 4.24 11.83 10.81
C VAL A 83 4.45 10.91 12.01
N VAL A 84 5.63 10.30 12.09
CA VAL A 84 6.00 9.42 13.22
C VAL A 84 6.46 10.29 14.38
N THR A 85 5.68 10.33 15.46
CA THR A 85 5.94 11.23 16.60
C THR A 85 6.26 10.51 17.90
N GLY A 86 6.12 9.18 17.95
CA GLY A 86 6.31 8.39 19.15
C GLY A 86 7.24 7.19 19.01
N SER A 87 7.38 6.48 20.13
CA SER A 87 8.04 5.16 20.22
C SER A 87 7.04 4.01 20.27
N ILE A 88 5.75 4.29 19.98
CA ILE A 88 4.68 3.30 20.06
C ILE A 88 4.80 2.40 18.84
N VAL A 89 5.06 1.12 19.09
CA VAL A 89 5.10 0.08 18.07
C VAL A 89 3.82 -0.74 18.18
N GLU A 90 3.05 -0.73 17.09
CA GLU A 90 1.86 -1.57 16.95
C GLU A 90 2.19 -2.76 16.06
N THR A 91 1.78 -3.96 16.49
CA THR A 91 1.86 -5.15 15.64
C THR A 91 0.55 -5.35 14.88
N VAL A 92 0.63 -5.34 13.55
CA VAL A 92 -0.52 -5.53 12.65
C VAL A 92 -0.32 -6.81 11.83
N THR A 93 -1.39 -7.56 11.64
CA THR A 93 -1.43 -8.70 10.71
C THR A 93 -2.33 -8.35 9.54
N ILE A 94 -1.81 -8.49 8.32
CA ILE A 94 -2.55 -8.42 7.07
C ILE A 94 -2.58 -9.83 6.50
N GLU A 95 -3.76 -10.36 6.19
CA GLU A 95 -3.90 -11.68 5.61
C GLU A 95 -4.95 -11.70 4.49
N GLY A 96 -4.77 -12.63 3.54
CA GLY A 96 -5.72 -12.84 2.48
C GLY A 96 -7.03 -13.42 3.02
N ASP A 97 -8.14 -12.93 2.49
CA ASP A 97 -9.44 -13.50 2.84
C ASP A 97 -9.51 -14.98 2.38
N THR A 98 -10.32 -15.78 3.07
CA THR A 98 -10.36 -17.23 2.82
C THR A 98 -11.07 -17.61 1.50
N PHE A 99 -11.84 -16.69 0.91
CA PHE A 99 -12.72 -16.97 -0.22
C PHE A 99 -12.15 -16.50 -1.57
N ASN A 100 -11.49 -15.34 -1.60
CA ASN A 100 -10.86 -14.72 -2.75
C ASN A 100 -9.66 -13.85 -2.33
N PRO A 101 -8.55 -14.45 -1.85
CA PRO A 101 -7.41 -13.69 -1.33
C PRO A 101 -6.72 -12.80 -2.37
N ALA A 102 -6.98 -12.98 -3.67
CA ALA A 102 -6.39 -12.21 -4.76
C ALA A 102 -4.86 -12.08 -4.62
N CYS A 103 -4.21 -13.20 -4.28
CA CYS A 103 -2.87 -13.24 -3.71
C CYS A 103 -1.87 -12.37 -4.45
N GLY A 104 -1.66 -12.60 -5.75
CA GLY A 104 -0.59 -11.93 -6.47
C GLY A 104 -0.83 -10.44 -6.63
N LEU A 105 -2.09 -10.01 -6.77
CA LEU A 105 -2.41 -8.58 -6.82
C LEU A 105 -2.18 -7.93 -5.45
N ASN A 106 -2.73 -8.50 -4.38
CA ASN A 106 -2.63 -7.96 -3.02
C ASN A 106 -1.17 -7.92 -2.53
N VAL A 107 -0.42 -9.01 -2.74
CA VAL A 107 1.02 -9.06 -2.48
C VAL A 107 1.78 -8.03 -3.33
N ARG A 108 1.39 -7.82 -4.59
CA ARG A 108 2.04 -6.80 -5.42
C ARG A 108 1.81 -5.40 -4.87
N ILE A 109 0.58 -5.07 -4.49
CA ILE A 109 0.24 -3.79 -3.86
C ILE A 109 1.08 -3.61 -2.59
N LEU A 110 1.02 -4.56 -1.65
CA LEU A 110 1.77 -4.50 -0.39
C LEU A 110 3.28 -4.35 -0.62
N LYS A 111 3.86 -5.05 -1.60
CA LYS A 111 5.29 -4.92 -1.93
C LYS A 111 5.65 -3.52 -2.41
N GLU A 112 4.79 -2.82 -3.15
CA GLU A 112 5.08 -1.46 -3.60
C GLU A 112 4.82 -0.44 -2.50
N VAL A 113 3.71 -0.58 -1.78
CA VAL A 113 3.36 0.29 -0.65
C VAL A 113 4.42 0.23 0.44
N LEU A 114 4.80 -0.96 0.92
CA LEU A 114 5.74 -1.11 2.05
C LEU A 114 7.14 -0.55 1.77
N LYS A 115 7.55 -0.38 0.50
CA LYS A 115 8.86 0.22 0.17
C LYS A 115 8.95 1.69 0.59
N THR A 116 7.81 2.39 0.72
CA THR A 116 7.82 3.83 0.98
C THR A 116 7.72 4.18 2.46
N PHE A 117 7.39 3.22 3.32
CA PHE A 117 7.18 3.45 4.75
C PHE A 117 8.44 3.04 5.54
N SER A 118 9.23 4.03 5.95
CA SER A 118 10.43 3.79 6.77
C SER A 118 10.11 3.41 8.21
N ASN A 119 8.86 3.60 8.64
CA ASN A 119 8.38 3.32 9.99
C ASN A 119 7.78 1.92 10.16
N ILE A 120 7.91 1.07 9.13
CA ILE A 120 7.37 -0.28 9.14
C ILE A 120 8.50 -1.31 9.08
N GLU A 121 8.43 -2.29 9.97
CA GLU A 121 9.27 -3.47 9.96
C GLU A 121 8.43 -4.71 9.63
N VAL A 122 8.86 -5.48 8.62
CA VAL A 122 8.21 -6.75 8.27
C VAL A 122 8.82 -7.87 9.12
N LEU A 123 8.10 -8.32 10.14
CA LEU A 123 8.56 -9.38 11.04
C LEU A 123 8.49 -10.76 10.39
N LYS A 124 7.39 -11.03 9.69
CA LYS A 124 7.11 -12.31 9.07
C LYS A 124 6.19 -12.13 7.88
N LYS A 125 6.36 -12.92 6.84
CA LYS A 125 5.45 -12.93 5.69
C LYS A 125 5.37 -14.28 5.00
N SER A 126 4.27 -14.52 4.31
CA SER A 126 4.14 -15.51 3.24
C SER A 126 3.54 -14.78 2.05
N ASP A 127 4.36 -14.50 1.04
CA ASP A 127 4.01 -13.69 -0.12
C ASP A 127 4.30 -14.41 -1.44
N ALA A 128 4.45 -15.74 -1.38
CA ALA A 128 4.61 -16.62 -2.52
C ALA A 128 3.22 -17.04 -3.03
N CYS A 129 2.79 -16.42 -4.11
CA CYS A 129 1.49 -16.70 -4.73
C CYS A 129 1.66 -17.70 -5.87
N ALA A 130 1.25 -18.95 -5.63
CA ALA A 130 1.16 -19.95 -6.70
C ALA A 130 -0.08 -19.69 -7.58
N PHE A 131 -1.18 -19.25 -7.00
CA PHE A 131 -2.45 -18.98 -7.68
C PHE A 131 -3.14 -17.75 -7.06
N ALA A 132 -4.17 -17.22 -7.72
CA ALA A 132 -4.98 -16.11 -7.20
C ALA A 132 -5.59 -16.42 -5.83
N HIS A 133 -5.98 -17.69 -5.62
CA HIS A 133 -6.57 -18.17 -4.38
C HIS A 133 -5.54 -18.68 -3.36
N SER A 134 -4.24 -18.57 -3.65
CA SER A 134 -3.21 -18.82 -2.63
C SER A 134 -3.40 -17.83 -1.48
N ASN A 135 -3.18 -18.26 -0.25
CA ASN A 135 -3.23 -17.33 0.86
C ASN A 135 -1.89 -16.58 0.98
N TYR A 136 -1.94 -15.36 1.49
CA TYR A 136 -0.78 -14.55 1.84
C TYR A 136 -0.95 -13.97 3.24
N TYR A 137 0.15 -13.65 3.90
CA TYR A 137 0.10 -12.85 5.12
C TYR A 137 1.35 -12.00 5.30
N TYR A 138 1.19 -10.91 6.03
CA TYR A 138 2.25 -10.03 6.52
C TYR A 138 1.99 -9.74 7.99
N LYS A 139 3.01 -9.98 8.82
CA LYS A 139 3.06 -9.51 10.21
C LYS A 139 4.03 -8.35 10.27
N LEU A 140 3.52 -7.18 10.63
CA LEU A 140 4.21 -5.90 10.60
C LEU A 140 4.34 -5.33 12.01
N ASN A 141 5.43 -4.62 12.26
CA ASN A 141 5.53 -3.65 13.33
C ASN A 141 5.47 -2.25 12.70
N ILE A 142 4.58 -1.40 13.20
CA ILE A 142 4.38 -0.04 12.71
C ILE A 142 4.69 0.92 13.84
N ALA A 143 5.69 1.78 13.65
CA ALA A 143 5.97 2.89 14.55
C ALA A 143 5.07 4.08 14.21
N ARG A 144 4.33 4.59 15.20
CA ARG A 144 3.42 5.76 15.08
C ARG A 144 3.95 6.96 15.88
#